data_AF-A0A821W9T1-F1
#
_entry.id   AF-A0A821W9T1-F1
#
_cell.length_a   1.000
_cell.length_b   1.000
_cell.length_c   1.000
_cell.angle_alpha   90.00
_cell.angle_beta   90.00
_cell.angle_gamma   90.00
#
_symmetry.space_group_name_H-M   'P 1'
#
loop_
_entity.id
_entity.type
_entity.pdbx_description
1 polymer ?
#
loop_
_entity_poly.entity_id
_entity_poly.type
_entity_poly.pdbx_seq_one_letter_code
_entity_poly.pdbx_strand_id
1 'polypeptide(L)'
;GFFAKLTNTPLYNHNNILKIHLPKDWSGWFFMPPHQVLFCFQDSIHLCAKLRNRMLSETASLLIGNGEGSIQVLNELIETKSKFVHGLVKTDIKPSDRQNYKSCHKILREEVINALEDIDGSLATRIYLRLLRSVALAYIDHNTSIIDRIYHSWLAVFICRIWQTWLHLVHKEDISAAHSQMSKENLFITVPAHFSIEMNAHSLVAICLLVHQQDLPISTLRFPNYHSQSCEATFRNSRSMSGVFSTVVNFTTEQFLKRAGKLSVLADIQNQSESESEKIAEMLQVSSFVRAQFDRKFKKVSYDDDESYLSDNDESSYKFRSEINTAANLDYDSSCDDETENVSSISASGKSQFHGMRVCDTIPSSLAKSYFRVELDEKKNIFTNSQPAFNRYQ
;
A
#
# COMPACT_ATOMS: atom_id res chain seq x y z
N GLY A 1 -23.50 21.30 -7.20
CA GLY A 1 -22.02 21.35 -7.15
C GLY A 1 -21.61 20.97 -5.75
N PHE A 2 -21.02 19.78 -5.60
CA PHE A 2 -20.77 19.12 -4.30
C PHE A 2 -19.50 19.63 -3.59
N PHE A 3 -18.75 20.52 -4.22
CA PHE A 3 -17.69 21.29 -3.56
C PHE A 3 -18.25 22.67 -3.26
N ALA A 4 -18.89 22.78 -2.10
CA ALA A 4 -19.33 24.06 -1.56
C ALA A 4 -18.12 24.99 -1.41
N LYS A 5 -18.35 26.29 -1.63
CA LYS A 5 -17.48 27.40 -1.26
C LYS A 5 -17.27 27.39 0.25
N LEU A 6 -16.46 26.47 0.78
CA LEU A 6 -15.95 26.62 2.12
C LEU A 6 -14.91 27.73 2.07
N THR A 7 -15.17 28.80 2.82
CA THR A 7 -14.16 29.83 3.10
C THR A 7 -12.91 29.14 3.64
N ASN A 8 -11.75 29.41 3.04
CA ASN A 8 -10.45 28.94 3.54
C ASN A 8 -10.32 29.36 5.01
N THR A 9 -10.65 28.45 5.92
CA THR A 9 -10.59 28.71 7.35
C THR A 9 -9.12 28.63 7.73
N PRO A 10 -8.54 29.69 8.32
CA PRO A 10 -7.14 29.65 8.72
C PRO A 10 -6.95 28.51 9.74
N LEU A 11 -6.03 27.58 9.44
CA LEU A 11 -5.82 26.34 10.21
C LEU A 11 -5.57 26.59 11.72
N TYR A 12 -5.01 27.75 12.08
CA TYR A 12 -4.70 28.12 13.47
C TYR A 12 -5.94 28.40 14.35
N ASN A 13 -7.12 28.59 13.75
CA ASN A 13 -8.38 28.82 14.45
C ASN A 13 -9.29 27.59 14.46
N HIS A 14 -8.80 26.42 14.04
CA HIS A 14 -9.62 25.22 13.98
C HIS A 14 -9.68 24.52 15.35
N ASN A 15 -10.88 24.27 15.87
CA ASN A 15 -11.09 23.64 17.18
C ASN A 15 -10.48 22.23 17.31
N ASN A 16 -10.24 21.55 16.18
CA ASN A 16 -9.69 20.19 16.13
C ASN A 16 -8.20 20.16 15.71
N ILE A 17 -7.44 21.22 16.01
CA ILE A 17 -6.01 21.24 15.67
C ILE A 17 -5.24 20.26 16.56
N LEU A 18 -4.50 19.35 15.92
CA LEU A 18 -3.58 18.43 16.59
C LEU A 18 -2.23 19.11 16.70
N LYS A 19 -1.66 19.11 17.90
CA LYS A 19 -0.36 19.70 18.18
C LYS A 19 0.66 18.60 18.40
N ILE A 20 1.61 18.47 17.48
CA ILE A 20 2.69 17.50 17.54
C ILE A 20 3.85 18.12 18.33
N HIS A 21 4.15 17.57 19.51
CA HIS A 21 5.36 17.93 20.25
C HIS A 21 6.61 17.35 19.59
N LEU A 22 7.26 18.15 18.73
CA LEU A 22 8.50 17.80 18.06
C LEU A 22 9.73 18.16 18.92
N PRO A 23 10.72 17.25 19.04
CA PRO A 23 12.02 17.58 19.60
C PRO A 23 12.71 18.70 18.79
N LYS A 24 13.39 19.62 19.49
CA LYS A 24 14.00 20.81 18.86
C LYS A 24 15.09 20.46 17.86
N ASP A 25 15.80 19.37 18.10
CA ASP A 25 16.86 18.81 17.27
C ASP A 25 16.35 18.20 15.95
N TRP A 26 15.03 18.04 15.78
CA TRP A 26 14.46 17.44 14.56
C TRP A 26 14.22 18.45 13.43
N SER A 27 14.33 19.76 13.71
CA SER A 27 14.01 20.82 12.74
C SER A 27 14.85 20.76 11.46
N GLY A 28 16.01 20.11 11.50
CA GLY A 28 16.91 19.98 10.33
C GLY A 28 16.50 18.91 9.32
N TRP A 29 15.67 17.94 9.70
CA TRP A 29 15.36 16.78 8.85
C TRP A 29 13.87 16.40 8.81
N PHE A 30 13.10 16.84 9.81
CA PHE A 30 11.66 16.63 9.91
C PHE A 30 10.92 17.91 9.52
N PHE A 31 10.16 17.86 8.42
CA PHE A 31 9.59 19.05 7.77
C PHE A 31 8.07 19.21 7.96
N MET A 32 7.41 18.27 8.63
CA MET A 32 5.98 18.40 8.90
C MET A 32 5.73 19.48 9.97
N PRO A 33 4.85 20.47 9.73
CA PRO A 33 4.54 21.50 10.70
C PRO A 33 3.99 20.91 12.01
N PRO A 34 4.27 21.53 13.18
CA PRO A 34 3.84 21.02 14.47
C PRO A 34 2.33 21.11 14.73
N HIS A 35 1.57 21.78 13.85
CA HIS A 35 0.12 21.88 13.97
C HIS A 35 -0.53 21.28 12.72
N GLN A 36 -1.39 20.28 12.90
CA GLN A 36 -2.05 19.56 11.83
C GLN A 36 -3.56 19.46 12.08
N VAL A 37 -4.36 19.58 11.03
CA VAL A 37 -5.81 19.28 11.09
C VAL A 37 -6.12 17.93 10.46
N LEU A 38 -5.29 17.49 9.52
CA LEU A 38 -5.41 16.22 8.83
C LEU A 38 -4.01 15.69 8.51
N PHE A 39 -3.91 14.37 8.40
CA PHE A 39 -2.71 13.70 7.92
C PHE A 39 -2.94 13.21 6.50
N CYS A 40 -2.01 13.55 5.62
CA CYS A 40 -2.01 13.03 4.26
C CYS A 40 -1.16 11.76 4.21
N PHE A 41 -1.74 10.67 3.73
CA PHE A 41 -1.06 9.43 3.41
C PHE A 41 -1.26 9.12 1.92
N GLN A 42 -0.19 8.77 1.24
CA GLN A 42 -0.24 8.23 -0.11
C GLN A 42 -0.41 6.72 -0.04
N ASP A 43 -1.18 6.20 -0.98
CA ASP A 43 -1.38 4.76 -1.11
C ASP A 43 -0.04 4.05 -1.35
N SER A 44 0.35 3.21 -0.39
CA SER A 44 1.64 2.53 -0.40
C SER A 44 1.69 1.39 -1.42
N ILE A 45 0.57 0.76 -1.75
CA ILE A 45 0.50 -0.29 -2.79
C ILE A 45 0.73 0.34 -4.16
N HIS A 46 0.08 1.47 -4.45
CA HIS A 46 0.34 2.22 -5.68
C HIS A 46 1.74 2.83 -5.72
N LEU A 47 2.28 3.26 -4.57
CA LEU A 47 3.66 3.72 -4.49
C LEU A 47 4.64 2.60 -4.88
N CYS A 48 4.51 1.41 -4.31
CA CYS A 48 5.30 0.23 -4.68
C CYS A 48 5.15 -0.12 -6.17
N ALA A 49 3.92 -0.09 -6.71
CA ALA A 49 3.68 -0.33 -8.12
C ALA A 49 4.36 0.72 -9.02
N LYS A 50 4.31 2.02 -8.67
CA LYS A 50 5.01 3.10 -9.39
C LYS A 50 6.52 2.88 -9.38
N LEU A 51 7.08 2.52 -8.24
CA LEU A 51 8.51 2.23 -8.11
C LEU A 51 8.92 1.00 -8.94
N ARG A 52 8.15 -0.09 -8.91
CA ARG A 52 8.36 -1.25 -9.79
C ARG A 52 8.31 -0.83 -11.25
N ASN A 53 7.24 -0.14 -11.66
CA ASN A 53 7.04 0.25 -13.06
C ASN A 53 8.14 1.20 -13.56
N ARG A 54 8.75 1.99 -12.67
CA ARG A 54 9.89 2.84 -13.01
C ARG A 54 11.13 2.01 -13.40
N MET A 55 11.39 0.90 -12.71
CA MET A 55 12.47 -0.04 -13.05
C MET A 55 12.17 -0.82 -14.35
N LEU A 56 10.90 -1.02 -14.66
CA LEU A 56 10.45 -1.67 -15.91
C LEU A 56 10.40 -0.70 -17.11
N SER A 57 10.68 0.59 -16.91
CA SER A 57 10.48 1.63 -17.92
C SER A 57 11.71 1.79 -18.80
N GLU A 58 11.55 1.70 -20.13
CA GLU A 58 12.64 1.95 -21.09
C GLU A 58 13.10 3.41 -21.14
N THR A 59 12.27 4.33 -20.67
CA THR A 59 12.56 5.77 -20.66
C THR A 59 13.27 6.25 -19.39
N ALA A 60 13.48 5.37 -18.42
CA ALA A 60 14.10 5.67 -17.15
C ALA A 60 15.34 4.80 -16.95
N SER A 61 16.32 5.35 -16.26
CA SER A 61 17.51 4.60 -15.85
C SER A 61 17.72 4.86 -14.37
N LEU A 62 17.69 3.84 -13.53
CA LEU A 62 17.76 4.05 -12.07
C LEU A 62 19.22 4.05 -11.63
N LEU A 63 19.93 5.14 -11.87
CA LEU A 63 21.38 5.23 -11.62
C LEU A 63 21.67 5.39 -10.12
N ILE A 64 22.28 4.38 -9.49
CA ILE A 64 22.67 4.40 -8.06
C ILE A 64 24.19 4.20 -7.97
N GLY A 65 24.91 5.28 -7.69
CA GLY A 65 26.38 5.27 -7.75
C GLY A 65 26.85 4.96 -9.17
N ASN A 66 27.71 3.94 -9.31
CA ASN A 66 28.23 3.51 -10.61
C ASN A 66 27.39 2.41 -11.28
N GLY A 67 26.30 1.97 -10.64
CA GLY A 67 25.44 0.90 -11.15
C GLY A 67 24.04 1.39 -11.48
N GLU A 68 23.26 0.55 -12.15
CA GLU A 68 21.89 0.83 -12.54
C GLU A 68 20.93 -0.21 -11.93
N GLY A 69 19.83 0.28 -11.36
CA GLY A 69 18.69 -0.54 -10.98
C GLY A 69 17.99 -1.04 -12.24
N SER A 70 18.15 -2.33 -12.53
CA SER A 70 17.88 -2.88 -13.86
C SER A 70 17.06 -4.17 -13.78
N ILE A 71 16.05 -4.27 -14.65
CA ILE A 71 15.25 -5.48 -14.81
C ILE A 71 16.04 -6.62 -15.47
N GLN A 72 17.11 -6.30 -16.20
CA GLN A 72 17.98 -7.29 -16.83
C GLN A 72 18.65 -8.18 -15.79
N VAL A 73 19.06 -7.61 -14.64
CA VAL A 73 19.59 -8.38 -13.50
C VAL A 73 18.57 -9.40 -12.97
N LEU A 74 17.28 -9.04 -12.93
CA LEU A 74 16.21 -9.97 -12.54
C LEU A 74 15.90 -11.02 -13.63
N ASN A 75 16.06 -10.68 -14.92
CA ASN A 75 15.97 -11.67 -16.00
C ASN A 75 17.11 -12.68 -15.88
N GLU A 76 18.33 -12.21 -15.66
CA GLU A 76 19.52 -13.06 -15.46
C GLU A 76 19.32 -13.98 -14.26
N LEU A 77 18.78 -13.48 -13.15
CA LEU A 77 18.43 -14.33 -12.00
C LEU A 77 17.51 -15.49 -12.38
N ILE A 78 16.45 -15.19 -13.14
CA ILE A 78 15.46 -16.19 -13.57
C ILE A 78 16.06 -17.20 -14.55
N GLU A 79 17.06 -16.81 -15.33
CA GLU A 79 17.69 -17.66 -16.35
C GLU A 79 18.85 -18.50 -15.80
N THR A 80 19.55 -17.99 -14.79
CA THR A 80 20.77 -18.61 -14.26
C THR A 80 20.53 -19.40 -12.97
N LYS A 81 19.54 -19.02 -12.16
CA LYS A 81 19.26 -19.67 -10.87
C LYS A 81 17.97 -20.46 -10.90
N SER A 82 17.93 -21.49 -10.05
CA SER A 82 16.76 -22.35 -9.90
C SER A 82 15.58 -21.58 -9.29
N LYS A 83 14.38 -21.75 -9.86
CA LYS A 83 13.12 -21.20 -9.33
C LYS A 83 12.88 -21.56 -7.86
N PHE A 84 13.39 -22.70 -7.38
CA PHE A 84 13.26 -23.09 -5.98
C PHE A 84 14.01 -22.16 -5.01
N VAL A 85 14.99 -21.40 -5.50
CA VAL A 85 15.75 -20.43 -4.70
C VAL A 85 15.00 -19.10 -4.58
N HIS A 86 14.53 -18.56 -5.71
CA HIS A 86 14.03 -17.18 -5.76
C HIS A 86 12.50 -17.09 -5.99
N GLY A 87 11.84 -18.14 -6.48
CA GLY A 87 10.40 -18.20 -6.66
C GLY A 87 9.80 -17.36 -7.80
N LEU A 88 10.61 -16.60 -8.54
CA LEU A 88 10.17 -15.76 -9.66
C LEU A 88 9.95 -16.56 -10.94
N VAL A 89 9.02 -16.09 -11.77
CA VAL A 89 8.83 -16.51 -13.16
C VAL A 89 8.88 -15.31 -14.10
N LYS A 90 9.10 -15.55 -15.41
CA LYS A 90 9.22 -14.48 -16.41
C LYS A 90 8.01 -13.53 -16.42
N THR A 91 6.80 -14.02 -16.11
CA THR A 91 5.60 -13.17 -16.05
C THR A 91 5.60 -12.17 -14.89
N ASP A 92 6.32 -12.44 -13.80
CA ASP A 92 6.39 -11.54 -12.64
C ASP A 92 7.13 -10.23 -12.98
N ILE A 93 8.03 -10.25 -13.97
CA ILE A 93 8.81 -9.09 -14.42
C ILE A 93 8.32 -8.49 -15.75
N LYS A 94 7.21 -8.99 -16.31
CA LYS A 94 6.64 -8.41 -17.53
C LYS A 94 5.96 -7.06 -17.24
N PRO A 95 6.14 -6.05 -18.12
CA PRO A 95 5.52 -4.73 -17.99
C PRO A 95 4.05 -4.68 -18.44
N SER A 96 3.48 -5.79 -18.92
CA SER A 96 2.11 -5.85 -19.47
C SER A 96 1.05 -5.48 -18.44
N ASP A 97 1.25 -5.89 -17.18
CA ASP A 97 0.36 -5.53 -16.08
C ASP A 97 1.07 -4.60 -15.08
N ARG A 98 0.78 -3.30 -15.25
CA ARG A 98 1.31 -2.21 -14.42
C ARG A 98 0.62 -2.10 -13.06
N GLN A 99 -0.52 -2.74 -12.87
CA GLN A 99 -1.31 -2.71 -11.63
C GLN A 99 -1.12 -3.96 -10.77
N ASN A 100 -0.40 -4.97 -11.28
CA ASN A 100 -0.14 -6.21 -10.56
C ASN A 100 0.77 -6.03 -9.33
N TYR A 101 0.15 -5.78 -8.18
CA TYR A 101 0.87 -5.72 -6.91
C TYR A 101 1.42 -7.10 -6.48
N LYS A 102 0.78 -8.21 -6.84
CA LYS A 102 1.26 -9.57 -6.51
C LYS A 102 2.65 -9.83 -7.09
N SER A 103 2.86 -9.44 -8.35
CA SER A 103 4.17 -9.50 -9.00
C SER A 103 5.18 -8.56 -8.33
N CYS A 104 4.76 -7.36 -7.95
CA CYS A 104 5.59 -6.46 -7.16
C CYS A 104 6.05 -7.11 -5.85
N HIS A 105 5.11 -7.65 -5.07
CA HIS A 105 5.38 -8.29 -3.79
C HIS A 105 6.36 -9.47 -3.92
N LYS A 106 6.21 -10.31 -4.95
CA LYS A 106 7.15 -11.41 -5.22
C LYS A 106 8.58 -10.93 -5.47
N ILE A 107 8.77 -9.88 -6.25
CA ILE A 107 10.09 -9.32 -6.56
C ILE A 107 10.78 -8.78 -5.28
N LEU A 108 9.99 -8.34 -4.29
CA LEU A 108 10.49 -7.76 -3.03
C LEU A 108 10.79 -8.80 -1.94
N ARG A 109 10.68 -10.09 -2.23
CA ARG A 109 11.00 -11.16 -1.27
C ARG A 109 12.49 -11.17 -0.92
N GLU A 110 12.83 -11.49 0.34
CA GLU A 110 14.22 -11.57 0.78
C GLU A 110 15.00 -12.61 -0.03
N GLU A 111 14.37 -13.74 -0.34
CA GLU A 111 14.96 -14.81 -1.13
C GLU A 111 15.42 -14.33 -2.50
N VAL A 112 14.66 -13.41 -3.13
CA VAL A 112 15.03 -12.78 -4.40
C VAL A 112 16.22 -11.85 -4.20
N ILE A 113 16.15 -10.93 -3.24
CA ILE A 113 17.19 -9.92 -3.00
C ILE A 113 18.52 -10.56 -2.59
N ASN A 114 18.47 -11.65 -1.84
CA ASN A 114 19.64 -12.43 -1.44
C ASN A 114 20.18 -13.26 -2.60
N ALA A 115 19.30 -13.87 -3.41
CA ALA A 115 19.74 -14.59 -4.61
C ALA A 115 20.41 -13.68 -5.65
N LEU A 116 20.18 -12.36 -5.63
CA LEU A 116 20.89 -11.41 -6.49
C LEU A 116 22.37 -11.22 -6.09
N GLU A 117 22.79 -11.60 -4.89
CA GLU A 117 24.16 -11.38 -4.41
C GLU A 117 25.23 -12.02 -5.30
N ASP A 118 24.94 -13.20 -5.86
CA ASP A 118 25.87 -13.91 -6.75
C ASP A 118 25.73 -13.51 -8.23
N ILE A 119 25.03 -12.40 -8.53
CA ILE A 119 24.92 -11.86 -9.88
C ILE A 119 25.77 -10.61 -9.99
N ASP A 120 26.67 -10.60 -10.97
CA ASP A 120 27.57 -9.47 -11.22
C ASP A 120 26.78 -8.20 -11.59
N GLY A 121 27.22 -7.06 -11.05
CA GLY A 121 26.54 -5.77 -11.29
C GLY A 121 25.17 -5.61 -10.62
N SER A 122 24.73 -6.56 -9.79
CA SER A 122 23.40 -6.53 -9.16
C SER A 122 23.23 -5.49 -8.05
N LEU A 123 24.31 -4.90 -7.54
CA LEU A 123 24.32 -4.08 -6.32
C LEU A 123 23.29 -2.94 -6.36
N ALA A 124 23.24 -2.17 -7.44
CA ALA A 124 22.28 -1.07 -7.59
C ALA A 124 20.83 -1.58 -7.59
N THR A 125 20.56 -2.69 -8.28
CA THR A 125 19.26 -3.37 -8.27
C THR A 125 18.89 -3.85 -6.87
N ARG A 126 19.82 -4.45 -6.11
CA ARG A 126 19.60 -4.87 -4.72
C ARG A 126 19.24 -3.69 -3.81
N ILE A 127 19.97 -2.58 -3.91
CA ILE A 127 19.69 -1.35 -3.15
C ILE A 127 18.29 -0.83 -3.50
N TYR A 128 17.95 -0.79 -4.79
CA TYR A 128 16.64 -0.35 -5.25
C TYR A 128 15.51 -1.26 -4.71
N LEU A 129 15.65 -2.57 -4.82
CA LEU A 129 14.65 -3.51 -4.29
C LEU A 129 14.52 -3.43 -2.76
N ARG A 130 15.63 -3.18 -2.03
CA ARG A 130 15.58 -2.92 -0.59
C ARG A 130 14.85 -1.63 -0.22
N LEU A 131 14.96 -0.58 -1.04
CA LEU A 131 14.15 0.63 -0.90
C LEU A 131 12.66 0.31 -1.03
N LEU A 132 12.25 -0.39 -2.10
CA LEU A 132 10.85 -0.77 -2.30
C LEU A 132 10.34 -1.69 -1.19
N ARG A 133 11.16 -2.67 -0.78
CA ARG A 133 10.84 -3.58 0.33
C ARG A 133 10.65 -2.82 1.64
N SER A 134 11.48 -1.82 1.92
CA SER A 134 11.32 -0.97 3.12
C SER A 134 9.99 -0.21 3.10
N VAL A 135 9.55 0.31 1.94
CA VAL A 135 8.21 0.91 1.81
C VAL A 135 7.11 -0.12 2.11
N ALA A 136 7.22 -1.34 1.57
CA ALA A 136 6.24 -2.40 1.82
C ALA A 136 6.18 -2.82 3.30
N LEU A 137 7.34 -3.01 3.94
CA LEU A 137 7.42 -3.36 5.37
C LEU A 137 6.85 -2.26 6.27
N ALA A 138 7.11 -0.99 5.94
CA ALA A 138 6.63 0.13 6.73
C ALA A 138 5.09 0.27 6.70
N TYR A 139 4.47 0.08 5.55
CA TYR A 139 3.07 0.53 5.35
C TYR A 139 2.09 -0.53 4.87
N ILE A 140 2.54 -1.69 4.41
CA ILE A 140 1.68 -2.71 3.79
C ILE A 140 1.68 -3.99 4.64
N ASP A 141 2.85 -4.45 5.04
CA ASP A 141 2.98 -5.67 5.83
C ASP A 141 2.27 -5.51 7.18
N HIS A 142 1.41 -6.47 7.55
CA HIS A 142 0.64 -6.46 8.80
C HIS A 142 1.45 -6.89 10.03
N ASN A 143 2.54 -7.62 9.82
CA ASN A 143 3.36 -8.22 10.87
C ASN A 143 4.50 -7.32 11.35
N THR A 144 4.77 -6.21 10.65
CA THR A 144 5.83 -5.27 11.05
C THR A 144 5.47 -4.52 12.33
N SER A 145 6.38 -4.54 13.31
CA SER A 145 6.25 -3.80 14.56
C SER A 145 6.31 -2.28 14.32
N ILE A 146 5.78 -1.47 15.24
CA ILE A 146 5.77 0.00 15.08
C ILE A 146 7.18 0.59 14.96
N ILE A 147 8.13 0.08 15.76
CA ILE A 147 9.52 0.55 15.69
C ILE A 147 10.15 0.20 14.34
N ASP A 148 9.92 -1.01 13.84
CA ASP A 148 10.43 -1.42 12.53
C ASP A 148 9.79 -0.62 11.39
N ARG A 149 8.52 -0.24 11.52
CA ARG A 149 7.87 0.65 10.53
C ARG A 149 8.52 2.03 10.50
N ILE A 150 8.84 2.60 11.66
CA ILE A 150 9.58 3.87 11.74
C ILE A 150 10.96 3.69 11.11
N TYR A 151 11.67 2.63 11.45
CA TYR A 151 12.98 2.34 10.86
C TYR A 151 12.92 2.23 9.33
N HIS A 152 12.03 1.41 8.78
CA HIS A 152 11.93 1.19 7.34
C HIS A 152 11.41 2.41 6.58
N SER A 153 10.47 3.18 7.16
CA SER A 153 9.99 4.42 6.54
C SER A 153 11.11 5.45 6.41
N TRP A 154 11.92 5.64 7.46
CA TRP A 154 13.05 6.57 7.43
C TRP A 154 14.23 6.05 6.63
N LEU A 155 14.49 4.74 6.63
CA LEU A 155 15.49 4.14 5.74
C LEU A 155 15.18 4.45 4.28
N ALA A 156 13.90 4.35 3.87
CA ALA A 156 13.48 4.72 2.52
C ALA A 156 13.72 6.22 2.23
N VAL A 157 13.39 7.11 3.16
CA VAL A 157 13.66 8.56 3.05
C VAL A 157 15.16 8.81 2.90
N PHE A 158 16.00 8.23 3.75
CA PHE A 158 17.45 8.45 3.73
C PHE A 158 18.08 7.96 2.43
N ILE A 159 17.70 6.77 1.94
CA ILE A 159 18.15 6.27 0.64
C ILE A 159 17.79 7.27 -0.46
N CYS A 160 16.54 7.74 -0.50
CA CYS A 160 16.10 8.70 -1.51
C CYS A 160 16.83 10.04 -1.42
N ARG A 161 17.02 10.60 -0.22
CA ARG A 161 17.73 11.87 -0.02
C ARG A 161 19.19 11.76 -0.43
N ILE A 162 19.91 10.72 0.03
CA ILE A 162 21.31 10.50 -0.32
C ILE A 162 21.46 10.33 -1.83
N TRP A 163 20.61 9.50 -2.43
CA TRP A 163 20.61 9.26 -3.88
C TRP A 163 20.34 10.55 -4.67
N GLN A 164 19.32 11.31 -4.28
CA GLN A 164 19.00 12.58 -4.92
C GLN A 164 20.15 13.59 -4.76
N THR A 165 20.70 13.76 -3.56
CA THR A 165 21.81 14.68 -3.30
C THR A 165 23.04 14.29 -4.13
N TRP A 166 23.39 13.01 -4.18
CA TRP A 166 24.49 12.53 -5.02
C TRP A 166 24.26 12.86 -6.50
N LEU A 167 23.06 12.61 -7.04
CA LEU A 167 22.72 12.98 -8.41
C LEU A 167 22.82 14.49 -8.67
N HIS A 168 22.58 15.34 -7.67
CA HIS A 168 22.76 16.79 -7.82
C HIS A 168 24.23 17.18 -7.86
N LEU A 169 25.05 16.57 -7.01
CA LEU A 169 26.48 16.89 -6.85
C LEU A 169 27.36 16.32 -7.97
N VAL A 170 27.01 15.16 -8.52
CA VAL A 170 27.81 14.52 -9.58
C VAL A 170 27.80 15.36 -10.87
N HIS A 171 28.98 15.56 -11.44
CA HIS A 171 29.13 16.21 -12.73
C HIS A 171 28.64 15.28 -13.84
N LYS A 172 28.08 15.85 -14.91
CA LYS A 172 27.57 15.04 -16.04
C LYS A 172 28.67 14.24 -16.74
N GLU A 173 29.91 14.69 -16.65
CA GLU A 173 31.09 14.03 -17.23
C GLU A 173 31.47 12.75 -16.47
N ASP A 174 31.16 12.68 -15.17
CA ASP A 174 31.41 11.51 -14.32
C ASP A 174 30.28 10.46 -14.43
N ILE A 175 29.12 10.87 -14.97
CA ILE A 175 28.05 9.95 -15.30
C ILE A 175 28.44 9.21 -16.58
N SER A 176 28.21 7.88 -16.62
CA SER A 176 28.60 7.05 -17.78
C SER A 176 28.14 7.66 -19.11
N ALA A 177 28.92 7.44 -20.18
CA ALA A 177 28.60 7.95 -21.51
C ALA A 177 27.18 7.57 -21.96
N ALA A 178 26.69 6.39 -21.55
CA ALA A 178 25.34 5.91 -21.85
C ALA A 178 24.22 6.76 -21.22
N HIS A 179 24.48 7.42 -20.09
CA HIS A 179 23.50 8.24 -19.37
C HIS A 179 23.74 9.75 -19.52
N SER A 180 24.87 10.17 -20.10
CA SER A 180 25.25 11.58 -20.29
C SER A 180 24.19 12.43 -21.03
N GLN A 181 23.41 11.79 -21.91
CA GLN A 181 22.34 12.43 -22.68
C GLN A 181 20.99 12.47 -21.94
N MET A 182 20.84 11.72 -20.83
CA MET A 182 19.59 11.68 -20.06
C MET A 182 19.49 12.89 -19.12
N SER A 183 18.26 13.36 -18.90
CA SER A 183 18.03 14.33 -17.82
C SER A 183 18.22 13.66 -16.46
N LYS A 184 18.71 14.42 -15.46
CA LYS A 184 18.87 13.89 -14.09
C LYS A 184 17.54 13.37 -13.51
N GLU A 185 16.41 13.90 -13.96
CA GLU A 185 15.07 13.41 -13.61
C GLU A 185 14.79 11.98 -14.09
N ASN A 186 15.38 11.59 -15.23
CA ASN A 186 15.28 10.22 -15.74
C ASN A 186 16.22 9.25 -15.01
N LEU A 187 17.18 9.77 -14.23
CA LEU A 187 18.16 9.00 -13.47
C LEU A 187 17.68 8.60 -12.06
N PHE A 188 16.51 9.09 -11.65
CA PHE A 188 15.93 8.93 -10.32
C PHE A 188 14.51 8.34 -10.39
N ILE A 189 13.97 8.00 -9.21
CA ILE A 189 12.53 7.78 -9.07
C ILE A 189 11.76 9.07 -9.42
N THR A 190 10.48 8.92 -9.73
CA THR A 190 9.67 10.09 -10.10
C THR A 190 9.47 11.01 -8.90
N VAL A 191 9.42 12.31 -9.14
CA VAL A 191 9.20 13.34 -8.11
C VAL A 191 7.96 13.03 -7.24
N PRO A 192 6.80 12.62 -7.79
CA PRO A 192 5.65 12.22 -6.97
C PRO A 192 5.91 11.02 -6.07
N ALA A 193 6.67 10.01 -6.53
CA ALA A 193 7.02 8.85 -5.72
C ALA A 193 7.95 9.24 -4.57
N HIS A 194 8.94 10.09 -4.84
CA HIS A 194 9.83 10.63 -3.81
C HIS A 194 9.05 11.39 -2.72
N PHE A 195 8.17 12.32 -3.10
CA PHE A 195 7.36 13.04 -2.13
C PHE A 195 6.35 12.16 -1.39
N SER A 196 5.87 11.07 -2.00
CA SER A 196 5.01 10.10 -1.32
C SER A 196 5.76 9.38 -0.20
N ILE A 197 7.03 9.00 -0.43
CA ILE A 197 7.89 8.40 0.60
C ILE A 197 8.09 9.37 1.76
N GLU A 198 8.48 10.62 1.46
CA GLU A 198 8.66 11.68 2.45
C GLU A 198 7.38 11.93 3.27
N MET A 199 6.25 12.12 2.59
CA MET A 199 5.00 12.46 3.26
C MET A 199 4.51 11.31 4.15
N ASN A 200 4.58 10.07 3.69
CA ASN A 200 4.18 8.91 4.49
C ASN A 200 5.06 8.76 5.75
N ALA A 201 6.38 8.97 5.64
CA ALA A 201 7.30 8.83 6.76
C ALA A 201 7.06 9.89 7.85
N HIS A 202 6.86 11.14 7.43
CA HIS A 202 6.53 12.23 8.35
C HIS A 202 5.18 12.01 9.03
N SER A 203 4.15 11.64 8.26
CA SER A 203 2.81 11.36 8.79
C SER A 203 2.81 10.18 9.77
N LEU A 204 3.59 9.12 9.48
CA LEU A 204 3.73 7.97 10.37
C LEU A 204 4.29 8.39 11.74
N VAL A 205 5.42 9.08 11.75
CA VAL A 205 6.05 9.53 13.01
C VAL A 205 5.16 10.50 13.76
N ALA A 206 4.50 11.43 13.07
CA ALA A 206 3.59 12.37 13.70
C ALA A 206 2.41 11.65 14.39
N ILE A 207 1.82 10.64 13.75
CA ILE A 207 0.75 9.83 14.37
C ILE A 207 1.29 9.06 15.58
N CYS A 208 2.48 8.46 15.47
CA CYS A 208 3.11 7.78 16.62
C CYS A 208 3.33 8.74 17.81
N LEU A 209 3.80 9.96 17.54
CA LEU A 209 4.00 10.99 18.55
C LEU A 209 2.68 11.41 19.20
N LEU A 210 1.61 11.61 18.42
CA LEU A 210 0.30 11.97 18.95
C LEU A 210 -0.31 10.85 19.80
N VAL A 211 -0.13 9.59 19.41
CA VAL A 211 -0.56 8.45 20.25
C VAL A 211 0.25 8.40 21.55
N HIS A 212 1.56 8.63 21.48
CA HIS A 212 2.41 8.72 22.67
C HIS A 212 2.01 9.88 23.59
N GLN A 213 1.59 11.00 23.01
CA GLN A 213 1.06 12.18 23.70
C GLN A 213 -0.37 11.99 24.24
N GLN A 214 -1.01 10.87 23.93
CA GLN A 214 -2.41 10.56 24.27
C GLN A 214 -3.46 11.45 23.57
N ASP A 215 -3.06 12.14 22.50
CA ASP A 215 -3.95 12.96 21.67
C ASP A 215 -4.68 12.13 20.59
N LEU A 216 -4.22 10.90 20.32
CA LEU A 216 -4.86 9.94 19.43
C LEU A 216 -4.94 8.54 20.09
N PRO A 217 -5.98 7.74 19.78
CA PRO A 217 -6.12 6.40 20.32
C PRO A 217 -5.11 5.44 19.69
N ILE A 218 -4.67 4.41 20.45
CA ILE A 218 -3.70 3.39 19.98
C ILE A 218 -4.16 2.69 18.69
N SER A 219 -5.47 2.59 18.44
CA SER A 219 -6.03 2.01 17.22
C SER A 219 -5.60 2.73 15.94
N THR A 220 -5.15 3.99 15.99
CA THR A 220 -4.59 4.70 14.82
C THR A 220 -3.22 4.17 14.39
N LEU A 221 -2.55 3.34 15.20
CA LEU A 221 -1.27 2.73 14.82
C LEU A 221 -1.41 1.56 13.84
N ARG A 222 -2.64 1.26 13.37
CA ARG A 222 -2.90 0.23 12.34
C ARG A 222 -2.55 0.73 10.94
N PHE A 223 -1.27 1.07 10.72
CA PHE A 223 -0.73 1.60 9.46
C PHE A 223 -1.05 0.78 8.20
N PRO A 224 -1.14 -0.56 8.23
CA PRO A 224 -1.61 -1.33 7.07
C PRO A 224 -2.98 -0.90 6.55
N ASN A 225 -3.80 -0.24 7.36
CA ASN A 225 -5.11 0.25 6.93
C ASN A 225 -5.04 1.62 6.22
N TYR A 226 -3.88 2.27 6.14
CA TYR A 226 -3.68 3.61 5.56
C TYR A 226 -3.41 3.54 4.05
N HIS A 227 -4.18 2.73 3.34
CA HIS A 227 -4.14 2.58 1.89
C HIS A 227 -5.56 2.44 1.32
N SER A 228 -5.71 2.51 0.00
CA SER A 228 -7.03 2.54 -0.65
C SER A 228 -7.63 1.17 -0.98
N GLN A 229 -7.04 0.05 -0.54
CA GLN A 229 -7.54 -1.30 -0.88
C GLN A 229 -8.99 -1.54 -0.48
N SER A 230 -9.45 -1.03 0.67
CA SER A 230 -10.87 -1.14 1.07
C SER A 230 -11.79 -0.40 0.09
N CYS A 231 -11.34 0.72 -0.47
CA CYS A 231 -12.05 1.44 -1.52
C CYS A 231 -12.02 0.65 -2.84
N GLU A 232 -10.87 0.10 -3.24
CA GLU A 232 -10.76 -0.76 -4.43
C GLU A 232 -11.65 -2.00 -4.33
N ALA A 233 -11.68 -2.64 -3.15
CA ALA A 233 -12.57 -3.76 -2.86
C ALA A 233 -14.04 -3.37 -3.00
N THR A 234 -14.43 -2.19 -2.52
CA THR A 234 -15.79 -1.67 -2.71
C THR A 234 -16.12 -1.50 -4.19
N PHE A 235 -15.20 -0.93 -4.98
CA PHE A 235 -15.39 -0.83 -6.43
C PHE A 235 -15.47 -2.20 -7.10
N ARG A 236 -14.60 -3.14 -6.75
CA ARG A 236 -14.61 -4.51 -7.28
C ARG A 236 -15.93 -5.23 -6.96
N ASN A 237 -16.38 -5.18 -5.71
CA ASN A 237 -17.64 -5.76 -5.29
C ASN A 237 -18.82 -5.09 -6.00
N SER A 238 -18.78 -3.77 -6.20
CA SER A 238 -19.82 -3.09 -6.97
C SER A 238 -19.84 -3.52 -8.45
N ARG A 239 -18.69 -3.88 -9.03
CA ARG A 239 -18.61 -4.42 -10.40
C ARG A 239 -19.17 -5.84 -10.49
N SER A 240 -18.94 -6.68 -9.47
CA SER A 240 -19.45 -8.05 -9.43
C SER A 240 -20.95 -8.14 -9.15
N MET A 241 -21.57 -7.08 -8.60
CA MET A 241 -23.02 -6.97 -8.41
C MET A 241 -23.78 -6.66 -9.71
N SER A 242 -23.56 -7.44 -10.76
CA SER A 242 -24.37 -7.44 -11.98
C SER A 242 -25.51 -8.47 -11.86
N GLY A 243 -26.61 -8.26 -12.60
CA GLY A 243 -27.74 -9.19 -12.61
C GLY A 243 -27.36 -10.54 -13.22
N VAL A 244 -28.13 -11.59 -12.90
CA VAL A 244 -27.99 -12.91 -13.56
C VAL A 244 -28.05 -12.69 -15.08
N PHE A 245 -27.05 -13.18 -15.81
CA PHE A 245 -26.86 -12.97 -17.27
C PHE A 245 -26.37 -11.57 -17.72
N SER A 246 -25.88 -10.72 -16.82
CA SER A 246 -25.27 -9.43 -17.16
C SER A 246 -23.79 -9.41 -16.80
N THR A 247 -22.93 -9.15 -17.78
CA THR A 247 -21.47 -8.92 -17.61
C THR A 247 -21.13 -7.43 -17.57
N VAL A 248 -22.11 -6.58 -17.27
CA VAL A 248 -21.94 -5.12 -17.30
C VAL A 248 -21.12 -4.66 -16.09
N VAL A 249 -19.80 -4.59 -16.30
CA VAL A 249 -18.80 -4.11 -15.34
C VAL A 249 -18.77 -2.59 -15.21
N ASN A 250 -19.25 -1.86 -16.21
CA ASN A 250 -19.30 -0.40 -16.21
C ASN A 250 -20.66 0.08 -15.72
N PHE A 251 -20.68 1.13 -14.89
CA PHE A 251 -21.91 1.66 -14.34
C PHE A 251 -21.85 3.19 -14.19
N THR A 252 -23.01 3.83 -14.23
CA THR A 252 -23.16 5.26 -13.94
C THR A 252 -23.00 5.53 -12.45
N THR A 253 -22.80 6.79 -12.06
CA THR A 253 -22.76 7.19 -10.65
C THR A 253 -24.02 6.79 -9.89
N GLU A 254 -25.20 6.92 -10.51
CA GLU A 254 -26.46 6.51 -9.88
C GLU A 254 -26.50 5.00 -9.63
N GLN A 255 -26.05 4.21 -10.60
CA GLN A 255 -25.95 2.76 -10.47
C GLN A 255 -24.93 2.37 -9.39
N PHE A 256 -23.79 3.06 -9.30
CA PHE A 256 -22.82 2.86 -8.23
C PHE A 256 -23.44 3.10 -6.86
N LEU A 257 -24.12 4.25 -6.66
CA LEU A 257 -24.75 4.58 -5.38
C LEU A 257 -25.79 3.54 -4.96
N LYS A 258 -26.59 3.03 -5.91
CA LYS A 258 -27.54 1.94 -5.66
C LYS A 258 -26.82 0.65 -5.24
N ARG A 259 -25.71 0.29 -5.89
CA ARG A 259 -24.92 -0.92 -5.55
C ARG A 259 -24.20 -0.75 -4.21
N ALA A 260 -23.64 0.42 -3.93
CA ALA A 260 -22.99 0.75 -2.67
C ALA A 260 -23.97 0.66 -1.49
N GLY A 261 -25.20 1.16 -1.66
CA GLY A 261 -26.26 0.99 -0.65
C GLY A 261 -26.56 -0.48 -0.36
N LYS A 262 -26.61 -1.33 -1.39
CA LYS A 262 -26.78 -2.78 -1.20
C LYS A 262 -25.57 -3.43 -0.51
N LEU A 263 -24.34 -3.02 -0.86
CA LEU A 263 -23.12 -3.50 -0.19
C LEU A 263 -23.12 -3.14 1.30
N SER A 264 -23.58 -1.94 1.66
CA SER A 264 -23.71 -1.53 3.07
C SER A 264 -24.64 -2.46 3.83
N VAL A 265 -25.82 -2.75 3.27
CA VAL A 265 -26.78 -3.67 3.91
C VAL A 265 -26.21 -5.08 4.03
N LEU A 266 -25.50 -5.58 3.02
CA LEU A 266 -24.85 -6.89 3.08
C LEU A 266 -23.75 -6.94 4.16
N ALA A 267 -22.95 -5.87 4.28
CA ALA A 267 -21.93 -5.76 5.32
C ALA A 267 -22.56 -5.71 6.72
N ASP A 268 -23.67 -4.98 6.89
CA ASP A 268 -24.39 -4.92 8.16
C ASP A 268 -24.94 -6.30 8.57
N ILE A 269 -25.48 -7.06 7.63
CA ILE A 269 -25.96 -8.43 7.86
C ILE A 269 -24.79 -9.35 8.24
N GLN A 270 -23.67 -9.28 7.53
CA GLN A 270 -22.48 -10.08 7.84
C GLN A 270 -21.94 -9.78 9.24
N ASN A 271 -21.78 -8.49 9.59
CA ASN A 271 -21.29 -8.09 10.90
C ASN A 271 -22.23 -8.52 12.05
N GLN A 272 -23.55 -8.53 11.82
CA GLN A 272 -24.51 -9.05 12.79
C GLN A 272 -24.34 -10.56 12.99
N SER A 273 -24.17 -11.33 11.91
CA SER A 273 -23.97 -12.77 11.97
C SER A 273 -22.64 -13.18 12.62
N GLU A 274 -21.58 -12.38 12.43
CA GLU A 274 -20.28 -12.59 13.09
C GLU A 274 -20.36 -12.28 14.59
N SER A 275 -21.05 -11.22 14.99
CA SER A 275 -21.28 -10.91 16.42
C SER A 275 -22.09 -12.00 17.12
N GLU A 276 -23.07 -12.61 16.43
CA GLU A 276 -23.80 -13.76 16.96
C GLU A 276 -22.92 -15.00 17.06
N SER A 277 -22.04 -15.24 16.08
CA SER A 277 -21.11 -16.36 16.08
C SER A 277 -20.04 -16.24 17.17
N GLU A 278 -19.51 -15.05 17.43
CA GLU A 278 -18.60 -14.77 18.54
C GLU A 278 -19.27 -14.98 19.90
N LYS A 279 -20.52 -14.51 20.07
CA LYS A 279 -21.30 -14.75 21.30
C LYS A 279 -21.57 -16.24 21.52
N ILE A 280 -21.84 -16.99 20.45
CA ILE A 280 -22.01 -18.45 20.52
C ILE A 280 -20.69 -19.13 20.91
N ALA A 281 -19.55 -18.68 20.35
CA ALA A 281 -18.23 -19.21 20.70
C ALA A 281 -17.85 -18.92 22.16
N GLU A 282 -18.12 -17.72 22.66
CA GLU A 282 -17.95 -17.35 24.07
C GLU A 282 -18.86 -18.19 24.99
N MET A 283 -20.13 -18.37 24.61
CA MET A 283 -21.06 -19.22 25.35
C MET A 283 -20.61 -20.69 25.38
N LEU A 284 -20.04 -21.21 24.29
CA LEU A 284 -19.50 -22.57 24.23
C LEU A 284 -18.24 -22.71 25.10
N GLN A 285 -17.38 -21.69 25.16
CA GLN A 285 -16.25 -21.67 26.10
C GLN A 285 -16.72 -21.66 27.55
N VAL A 286 -17.68 -20.81 27.91
CA VAL A 286 -18.26 -20.77 29.25
C VAL A 286 -18.94 -22.09 29.60
N SER A 287 -19.69 -22.69 28.67
CA SER A 287 -20.32 -24.00 28.83
C SER A 287 -19.28 -25.11 29.06
N SER A 288 -18.18 -25.13 28.30
CA SER A 288 -17.09 -26.10 28.47
C SER A 288 -16.37 -25.93 29.81
N PHE A 289 -16.16 -24.69 30.27
CA PHE A 289 -15.59 -24.38 31.57
C PHE A 289 -16.51 -24.84 32.71
N VAL A 290 -17.81 -24.57 32.61
CA VAL A 290 -18.81 -25.04 33.59
C VAL A 290 -18.86 -26.56 33.61
N ARG A 291 -18.85 -27.23 32.45
CA ARG A 291 -18.83 -28.69 32.35
C ARG A 291 -17.59 -29.29 33.01
N ALA A 292 -16.41 -28.71 32.79
CA ALA A 292 -15.17 -29.11 33.45
C ALA A 292 -15.19 -28.89 34.97
N GLN A 293 -15.89 -27.85 35.47
CA GLN A 293 -16.09 -27.62 36.91
C GLN A 293 -17.04 -28.65 37.53
N PHE A 294 -18.11 -29.02 36.80
CA PHE A 294 -19.01 -30.10 37.20
C PHE A 294 -18.27 -31.45 37.25
N ASP A 295 -17.54 -31.80 36.19
CA ASP A 295 -16.79 -33.05 36.15
C ASP A 295 -15.75 -33.15 37.27
N ARG A 296 -15.11 -32.03 37.65
CA ARG A 296 -14.20 -31.96 38.81
C ARG A 296 -14.91 -32.15 40.15
N LYS A 297 -16.14 -31.66 40.30
CA LYS A 297 -16.92 -31.83 41.54
C LYS A 297 -17.51 -33.23 41.67
N PHE A 298 -17.81 -33.91 40.57
CA PHE A 298 -18.44 -35.22 40.58
C PHE A 298 -17.46 -36.41 40.43
N LYS A 299 -16.17 -36.17 40.17
CA LYS A 299 -15.12 -37.22 40.15
C LYS A 299 -14.61 -37.66 41.54
N LYS A 300 -15.41 -37.45 42.59
CA LYS A 300 -15.12 -37.89 43.96
C LYS A 300 -16.32 -38.59 44.59
N VAL A 301 -16.87 -39.57 43.90
CA VAL A 301 -17.64 -40.66 44.52
C VAL A 301 -17.32 -41.94 43.75
N SER A 302 -16.12 -42.50 43.96
CA SER A 302 -15.96 -43.94 43.78
C SER A 302 -16.42 -44.56 45.09
N TYR A 303 -17.50 -45.31 45.05
CA TYR A 303 -17.70 -46.37 46.02
C TYR A 303 -16.71 -47.46 45.64
N ASP A 304 -15.66 -47.60 46.45
CA ASP A 304 -14.89 -48.84 46.48
C ASP A 304 -15.84 -49.92 46.98
N ASP A 305 -16.17 -50.87 46.11
CA ASP A 305 -16.60 -52.20 46.51
C ASP A 305 -15.86 -53.21 45.64
N ASP A 306 -15.26 -54.15 46.36
CA ASP A 306 -14.41 -55.23 45.92
C ASP A 306 -15.11 -56.16 44.91
N GLU A 307 -14.38 -56.63 43.89
CA GLU A 307 -13.86 -58.01 43.87
C GLU A 307 -13.28 -58.38 42.50
N SER A 308 -12.30 -59.28 42.58
CA SER A 308 -11.57 -59.96 41.52
C SER A 308 -12.43 -60.59 40.44
N TYR A 309 -11.92 -60.67 39.20
CA TYR A 309 -11.47 -61.93 38.58
C TYR A 309 -10.76 -61.65 37.25
N LEU A 310 -9.71 -62.44 37.01
CA LEU A 310 -8.91 -62.54 35.80
C LEU A 310 -9.75 -62.96 34.58
N SER A 311 -9.47 -62.40 33.40
CA SER A 311 -9.17 -63.20 32.20
C SER A 311 -8.68 -62.33 31.04
N ASP A 312 -7.60 -62.78 30.43
CA ASP A 312 -7.18 -62.46 29.06
C ASP A 312 -8.34 -62.57 28.06
N ASN A 313 -8.43 -61.61 27.14
CA ASN A 313 -8.72 -61.91 25.74
C ASN A 313 -8.50 -60.70 24.81
N ASP A 314 -8.07 -61.09 23.62
CA ASP A 314 -7.65 -60.33 22.46
C ASP A 314 -8.69 -59.38 21.83
N GLU A 315 -8.15 -58.55 20.94
CA GLU A 315 -8.80 -57.96 19.75
C GLU A 315 -9.94 -56.95 19.96
N SER A 316 -9.67 -55.69 19.63
CA SER A 316 -10.06 -55.12 18.33
C SER A 316 -10.08 -53.58 18.34
N SER A 317 -9.76 -53.04 17.17
CA SER A 317 -9.99 -51.71 16.64
C SER A 317 -10.72 -50.68 17.51
N TYR A 318 -10.17 -49.47 17.62
CA TYR A 318 -10.78 -48.28 17.00
C TYR A 318 -9.76 -47.12 17.00
N LYS A 319 -9.44 -46.64 15.79
CA LYS A 319 -8.69 -45.41 15.55
C LYS A 319 -9.50 -44.23 16.08
N PHE A 320 -8.99 -43.49 17.07
CA PHE A 320 -9.43 -42.12 17.33
C PHE A 320 -8.35 -41.16 16.81
N ARG A 321 -8.70 -40.49 15.72
CA ARG A 321 -7.89 -39.53 14.98
C ARG A 321 -8.06 -38.19 15.68
N SER A 322 -7.06 -37.73 16.44
CA SER A 322 -7.04 -36.37 16.96
C SER A 322 -6.46 -35.43 15.90
N GLU A 323 -7.32 -34.98 14.99
CA GLU A 323 -7.05 -33.87 14.11
C GLU A 323 -7.71 -32.60 14.68
N ILE A 324 -6.87 -31.57 14.85
CA ILE A 324 -7.15 -30.15 14.64
C ILE A 324 -7.88 -29.38 15.74
N ASN A 325 -7.13 -28.49 16.38
CA ASN A 325 -7.54 -27.10 16.64
C ASN A 325 -6.30 -26.20 16.52
N THR A 326 -5.81 -26.05 15.29
CA THR A 326 -4.96 -24.91 14.93
C THR A 326 -5.89 -23.75 14.68
N ALA A 327 -5.86 -22.75 15.58
CA ALA A 327 -6.64 -21.54 15.44
C ALA A 327 -6.40 -20.91 14.06
N ALA A 328 -7.49 -20.65 13.35
CA ALA A 328 -7.50 -20.04 12.05
C ALA A 328 -6.94 -18.61 12.12
N ASN A 329 -5.75 -18.41 11.56
CA ASN A 329 -5.41 -17.14 10.94
C ASN A 329 -6.27 -17.04 9.66
N LEU A 330 -7.27 -16.15 9.68
CA LEU A 330 -7.97 -15.73 8.48
C LEU A 330 -7.05 -14.80 7.69
N ASP A 331 -6.11 -15.39 6.97
CA ASP A 331 -5.50 -14.75 5.82
C ASP A 331 -6.59 -14.57 4.77
N TYR A 332 -6.99 -13.31 4.54
CA TYR A 332 -7.80 -12.90 3.40
C TYR A 332 -6.91 -12.98 2.14
N ASP A 333 -6.55 -14.21 1.75
CA ASP A 333 -5.84 -14.47 0.52
C ASP A 333 -6.87 -14.32 -0.62
N SER A 334 -6.87 -13.13 -1.23
CA SER A 334 -7.65 -12.83 -2.42
C SER A 334 -7.08 -13.64 -3.59
N SER A 335 -7.48 -14.91 -3.68
CA SER A 335 -7.21 -15.78 -4.82
C SER A 335 -7.82 -15.17 -6.09
N CYS A 336 -6.95 -14.70 -6.97
CA CYS A 336 -7.30 -14.27 -8.31
C CYS A 336 -7.39 -15.54 -9.16
N ASP A 337 -8.60 -16.00 -9.44
CA ASP A 337 -8.83 -16.98 -10.50
C ASP A 337 -8.69 -16.27 -11.84
N ASP A 338 -7.77 -16.80 -12.65
CA ASP A 338 -7.56 -16.46 -14.05
C ASP A 338 -8.79 -16.91 -14.86
N GLU A 339 -9.50 -15.97 -15.47
CA GLU A 339 -10.29 -16.29 -16.67
C GLU A 339 -9.52 -15.88 -17.93
N THR A 340 -9.35 -16.90 -18.75
CA THR A 340 -8.69 -16.96 -20.05
C THR A 340 -9.13 -15.88 -21.03
N GLU A 341 -8.13 -15.39 -21.78
CA GLU A 341 -8.25 -14.51 -22.94
C GLU A 341 -9.30 -15.00 -23.93
N ASN A 342 -10.19 -14.10 -24.34
CA ASN A 342 -10.78 -14.17 -25.67
C ASN A 342 -10.69 -12.79 -26.33
N VAL A 343 -9.77 -12.71 -27.28
CA VAL A 343 -9.47 -11.54 -28.10
C VAL A 343 -10.67 -11.27 -29.01
N SER A 344 -11.32 -10.13 -28.83
CA SER A 344 -12.03 -9.48 -29.94
C SER A 344 -11.68 -7.99 -29.96
N SER A 345 -11.00 -7.63 -31.03
CA SER A 345 -10.63 -6.27 -31.40
C SER A 345 -11.88 -5.40 -31.56
N ILE A 346 -12.08 -4.45 -30.64
CA ILE A 346 -12.98 -3.32 -30.87
C ILE A 346 -12.16 -2.03 -30.77
N SER A 347 -12.00 -1.42 -31.93
CA SER A 347 -11.42 -0.11 -32.19
C SER A 347 -11.97 0.96 -31.24
N ALA A 348 -11.08 1.62 -30.49
CA ALA A 348 -11.40 2.82 -29.73
C ALA A 348 -11.69 3.98 -30.70
N SER A 349 -12.98 4.28 -30.88
CA SER A 349 -13.43 5.46 -31.59
C SER A 349 -13.40 6.69 -30.67
N GLY A 350 -12.93 7.81 -31.22
CA GLY A 350 -13.46 9.14 -30.97
C GLY A 350 -13.32 9.72 -29.56
N LYS A 351 -12.35 10.63 -29.40
CA LYS A 351 -12.42 11.73 -28.44
C LYS A 351 -13.68 12.57 -28.72
N SER A 352 -14.79 12.33 -28.04
CA SER A 352 -15.80 13.35 -27.78
C SER A 352 -16.79 12.91 -26.70
N GLN A 353 -17.07 13.87 -25.80
CA GLN A 353 -18.20 13.90 -24.86
C GLN A 353 -18.07 13.16 -23.52
N PHE A 354 -17.23 13.71 -22.64
CA PHE A 354 -17.54 13.74 -21.21
C PHE A 354 -18.54 14.87 -20.94
N HIS A 355 -19.82 14.53 -20.73
CA HIS A 355 -20.82 15.52 -20.30
C HIS A 355 -20.79 15.63 -18.77
N GLY A 356 -20.40 16.79 -18.25
CA GLY A 356 -20.41 17.09 -16.80
C GLY A 356 -19.14 17.75 -16.24
N MET A 357 -18.07 17.85 -17.03
CA MET A 357 -16.82 18.53 -16.64
C MET A 357 -16.44 19.53 -17.73
N ARG A 358 -16.47 20.84 -17.43
CA ARG A 358 -15.92 21.86 -18.33
C ARG A 358 -14.45 22.07 -17.98
N VAL A 359 -13.57 21.73 -18.91
CA VAL A 359 -12.24 22.35 -18.98
C VAL A 359 -12.49 23.75 -19.56
N CYS A 360 -12.18 24.80 -18.79
CA CYS A 360 -12.26 26.16 -19.32
C CYS A 360 -11.00 26.41 -20.15
N ASP A 361 -11.10 26.20 -21.47
CA ASP A 361 -10.01 26.48 -22.41
C ASP A 361 -9.75 27.99 -22.61
N THR A 362 -10.58 28.84 -22.01
CA THR A 362 -10.48 30.30 -22.12
C THR A 362 -10.66 30.94 -20.75
N ILE A 363 -9.61 31.64 -20.30
CA ILE A 363 -9.65 32.51 -19.13
C ILE A 363 -10.46 33.76 -19.51
N PRO A 364 -11.45 34.20 -18.70
CA PRO A 364 -12.16 35.45 -18.94
C PRO A 364 -11.18 36.61 -19.10
N SER A 365 -11.37 37.47 -20.11
CA SER A 365 -10.47 38.60 -20.40
C SER A 365 -10.32 39.58 -19.23
N SER A 366 -11.29 39.61 -18.30
CA SER A 366 -11.22 40.35 -17.05
C SER A 366 -10.20 39.81 -16.04
N LEU A 367 -9.79 38.54 -16.16
CA LEU A 367 -8.83 37.86 -15.30
C LEU A 367 -7.45 37.68 -15.95
N ALA A 368 -7.30 38.05 -17.22
CA ALA A 368 -6.04 37.95 -17.95
C ALA A 368 -4.92 38.84 -17.39
N LYS A 369 -5.26 39.81 -16.53
CA LYS A 369 -4.32 40.71 -15.84
C LYS A 369 -4.32 40.52 -14.31
N SER A 370 -4.90 39.44 -13.80
CA SER A 370 -4.91 39.16 -12.36
C SER A 370 -3.54 38.69 -11.89
N TYR A 371 -3.01 39.33 -10.85
CA TYR A 371 -1.77 38.95 -10.18
C TYR A 371 -2.09 38.22 -8.88
N PHE A 372 -1.28 37.22 -8.52
CA PHE A 372 -1.26 36.71 -7.15
C PHE A 372 0.08 37.11 -6.52
N ARG A 373 -0.01 37.83 -5.41
CA ARG A 373 1.15 38.23 -4.60
C ARG A 373 1.38 37.12 -3.59
N VAL A 374 2.57 36.52 -3.61
CA VAL A 374 3.02 35.58 -2.58
C VAL A 374 4.22 36.21 -1.89
N GLU A 375 4.14 36.32 -0.56
CA GLU A 375 5.19 36.86 0.29
C GLU A 375 5.76 35.70 1.11
N LEU A 376 7.04 35.41 0.89
CA LEU A 376 7.81 34.40 1.61
C LEU A 376 9.12 35.07 2.05
N ASP A 377 9.43 34.98 3.34
CA ASP A 377 10.66 35.45 3.97
C ASP A 377 11.03 36.90 3.61
N GLU A 378 10.08 37.83 3.78
CA GLU A 378 10.23 39.29 3.56
C GLU A 378 10.66 39.70 2.13
N LYS A 379 10.80 38.75 1.20
CA LYS A 379 11.07 39.02 -0.21
C LYS A 379 9.79 38.93 -1.03
N LYS A 380 9.36 40.08 -1.54
CA LYS A 380 8.18 40.21 -2.39
C LYS A 380 8.51 39.83 -3.82
N ASN A 381 7.97 38.72 -4.29
CA ASN A 381 8.05 38.33 -5.71
C ASN A 381 6.67 38.42 -6.36
N ILE A 382 6.61 39.07 -7.53
CA ILE A 382 5.39 39.22 -8.34
C ILE A 382 5.48 38.23 -9.50
N PHE A 383 4.51 37.31 -9.60
CA PHE A 383 4.44 36.37 -10.70
C PHE A 383 3.37 36.83 -11.71
N THR A 384 3.76 36.91 -12.98
CA THR A 384 2.85 37.23 -14.09
C THR A 384 2.45 35.95 -14.82
N ASN A 385 1.16 35.82 -15.13
CA ASN A 385 0.66 34.74 -15.96
C ASN A 385 0.96 35.04 -17.44
N SER A 386 2.18 34.79 -17.89
CA SER A 386 2.52 34.79 -19.32
C SER A 386 2.55 33.34 -19.80
N GLN A 387 1.57 32.95 -20.63
CA GLN A 387 1.69 31.72 -21.41
C GLN A 387 2.94 31.79 -22.30
N PRO A 388 3.73 30.70 -22.45
CA PRO A 388 4.77 30.64 -23.47
C PRO A 388 4.10 30.62 -24.85
N ALA A 389 4.44 31.57 -25.71
CA ALA A 389 4.03 31.55 -27.10
C ALA A 389 4.67 30.33 -27.79
N PHE A 390 3.84 29.36 -28.20
CA PHE A 390 4.24 28.33 -29.15
C PHE A 390 4.35 28.97 -30.54
N ASN A 391 5.57 29.26 -30.98
CA ASN A 391 5.86 29.55 -32.38
C ASN A 391 5.61 28.29 -33.21
N ARG A 392 4.58 28.32 -34.06
CA ARG A 392 4.45 27.38 -35.19
C ARG A 392 5.41 27.83 -36.29
N TYR A 393 6.37 26.98 -36.61
CA TYR A 393 7.04 27.02 -37.90
C TYR A 393 6.23 26.18 -38.89
N GLN A 394 6.00 26.80 -40.05
CA GLN A 394 5.30 26.35 -41.28
C GLN A 394 3.77 26.26 -41.22
#